data_AF-A0A533RU28-F1
#
_entry.id   AF-A0A533RU28-F1
#
_cell.length_a   1.000
_cell.length_b   1.000
_cell.length_c   1.000
_cell.angle_alpha   90.00
_cell.angle_beta   90.00
_cell.angle_gamma   90.00
#
_symmetry.space_group_name_H-M   'P 1'
#
loop_
_entity.id
_entity.type
_entity.pdbx_description
1 polymer ?
#
loop_
_entity_poly.entity_id
_entity_poly.type
_entity_poly.pdbx_seq_one_letter_code
_entity_poly.pdbx_strand_id
1 'polypeptide(L)'
;MLNSIAKGVLVISIPLLWDKPVNVWLGIILIFLLGFQVLTGKGIIKLPFTYHRVNAMAIVLIAAVHAYYGLGMWFFGFKIG
;
A
#
# COMPACT_ATOMS: atom_id res chain seq x y z
N MET A 1 -32.81 14.51 -25.98
CA MET A 1 -32.44 15.26 -24.76
C MET A 1 -31.81 14.26 -23.77
N LEU A 2 -30.55 13.89 -23.99
CA LEU A 2 -29.84 12.84 -23.22
C LEU A 2 -28.61 13.44 -22.52
N ASN A 3 -28.80 14.54 -21.77
CA ASN A 3 -27.73 15.19 -21.03
C ASN A 3 -28.17 15.40 -19.57
N SER A 4 -28.09 14.36 -18.74
CA SER A 4 -28.09 14.56 -17.27
C SER A 4 -27.69 13.35 -16.41
N ILE A 5 -27.22 12.23 -16.98
CA ILE A 5 -26.81 11.04 -16.18
C ILE A 5 -25.28 10.86 -16.19
N ALA A 6 -24.55 11.90 -16.60
CA ALA A 6 -23.09 11.86 -16.62
C ALA A 6 -22.54 12.53 -15.35
N LYS A 7 -21.81 11.73 -14.56
CA LYS A 7 -20.69 12.11 -13.68
C LYS A 7 -21.00 12.39 -12.21
N GLY A 8 -21.67 11.45 -11.56
CA GLY A 8 -21.33 11.09 -10.17
C GLY A 8 -20.19 10.09 -10.12
N VAL A 9 -19.09 10.29 -10.86
CA VAL A 9 -17.91 9.44 -10.73
C VAL A 9 -17.21 9.88 -9.45
N LEU A 10 -17.27 9.07 -8.40
CA LEU A 10 -16.43 9.26 -7.22
C LEU A 10 -14.97 9.22 -7.69
N VAL A 11 -14.37 10.41 -7.79
CA VAL A 11 -12.94 10.54 -8.06
C VAL A 11 -12.24 10.20 -6.76
N ILE A 12 -11.79 8.95 -6.63
CA ILE A 12 -10.98 8.52 -5.49
C ILE A 12 -9.61 9.17 -5.65
N SER A 13 -9.25 10.02 -4.68
CA SER A 13 -7.93 10.66 -4.61
C SER A 13 -6.99 9.85 -3.73
N ILE A 14 -5.73 9.81 -4.14
CA ILE A 14 -4.63 9.21 -3.38
C ILE A 14 -4.01 10.32 -2.57
N PRO A 15 -4.08 10.22 -1.23
CA PRO A 15 -3.59 11.28 -0.37
C PRO A 15 -2.09 11.47 -0.55
N LEU A 16 -1.66 12.72 -0.42
CA LEU A 16 -0.26 13.10 -0.30
C LEU A 16 0.20 13.01 1.16
N LEU A 17 1.42 12.50 1.34
CA LEU A 17 2.17 12.57 2.58
C LEU A 17 3.56 13.10 2.22
N TRP A 18 4.03 14.18 2.86
CA TRP A 18 5.31 14.81 2.54
C TRP A 18 5.55 14.99 1.02
N ASP A 19 4.59 15.60 0.33
CA ASP A 19 4.63 15.91 -1.10
C ASP A 19 4.79 14.72 -2.04
N LYS A 20 4.59 13.49 -1.54
CA LYS A 20 4.59 12.27 -2.34
C LYS A 20 3.30 11.47 -2.11
N PRO A 21 2.78 10.80 -3.15
CA PRO A 21 1.62 9.93 -3.00
C PRO A 21 1.84 8.87 -1.92
N VAL A 22 0.84 8.65 -1.06
CA VAL A 22 0.92 7.68 0.04
C VAL A 22 1.31 6.29 -0.45
N ASN A 23 0.88 5.87 -1.64
CA ASN A 23 1.26 4.56 -2.18
C ASN A 23 2.79 4.40 -2.36
N VAL A 24 3.54 5.48 -2.63
CA VAL A 24 5.00 5.45 -2.72
C VAL A 24 5.62 5.14 -1.35
N TRP A 25 5.15 5.83 -0.30
CA TRP A 25 5.61 5.59 1.07
C TRP A 25 5.28 4.18 1.56
N LEU A 26 4.07 3.69 1.25
CA LEU A 26 3.69 2.30 1.55
C LEU A 26 4.64 1.30 0.87
N GLY A 27 5.06 1.58 -0.37
CA GLY A 27 6.03 0.76 -1.08
C GLY A 27 7.40 0.74 -0.40
N ILE A 28 7.88 1.91 0.04
CA ILE A 28 9.15 2.02 0.78
C ILE A 28 9.08 1.24 2.09
N ILE A 29 8.01 1.42 2.87
CA ILE A 29 7.80 0.68 4.13
C ILE A 29 7.77 -0.83 3.86
N LEU A 30 7.07 -1.28 2.81
CA LEU A 30 7.02 -2.70 2.44
C LEU A 30 8.41 -3.28 2.16
N ILE A 31 9.30 -2.55 1.49
CA ILE A 31 10.67 -3.02 1.24
C ILE A 31 11.38 -3.31 2.57
N PHE A 32 11.28 -2.41 3.55
CA PHE A 32 11.88 -2.61 4.86
C PHE A 32 11.26 -3.78 5.63
N LEU A 33 9.92 -3.88 5.63
CA LEU A 33 9.22 -4.96 6.34
C LEU A 33 9.52 -6.32 5.71
N LEU A 34 9.58 -6.41 4.38
CA LEU A 34 9.95 -7.64 3.67
C LEU A 34 11.41 -8.01 3.95
N GLY A 35 12.33 -7.04 3.96
CA GLY A 35 13.71 -7.27 4.37
C GLY A 35 13.78 -7.84 5.78
N PHE A 36 13.10 -7.21 6.74
CA PHE A 36 13.02 -7.69 8.12
C PHE A 36 12.39 -9.09 8.22
N GLN A 37 11.34 -9.39 7.44
CA GLN A 37 10.72 -10.71 7.37
C GLN A 37 11.71 -11.78 6.94
N VAL A 38 12.49 -11.50 5.89
CA VAL A 38 13.48 -12.43 5.35
C VAL A 38 14.62 -12.62 6.35
N LEU A 39 15.13 -11.55 6.95
CA LEU A 39 16.23 -11.61 7.92
C LEU A 39 15.84 -12.36 9.19
N THR A 40 14.64 -12.14 9.72
CA THR A 40 14.11 -12.86 10.88
C THR A 40 13.78 -14.31 10.54
N GLY A 41 13.18 -14.58 9.38
CA GLY A 41 12.86 -15.93 8.91
C GLY A 41 14.10 -16.81 8.64
N LYS A 42 15.21 -16.18 8.23
CA LYS A 42 16.52 -16.85 8.09
C LYS A 42 17.30 -16.98 9.40
N GLY A 43 16.78 -16.46 10.51
CA GLY A 43 17.47 -16.48 11.81
C GLY A 43 18.72 -15.59 11.88
N ILE A 44 18.91 -14.67 10.93
CA ILE A 44 20.00 -13.68 10.94
C ILE A 44 19.75 -12.68 12.08
N ILE A 45 18.51 -12.20 12.19
CA ILE A 45 18.04 -11.42 13.33
C ILE A 45 17.33 -12.38 14.29
N LYS A 46 17.93 -12.59 15.47
CA LYS A 46 17.41 -13.48 16.51
C LYS A 46 16.36 -12.75 17.35
N LEU A 47 15.09 -12.99 17.03
CA LEU A 47 13.94 -12.49 17.79
C LEU A 47 12.93 -13.63 18.01
N PRO A 48 12.07 -13.52 19.03
CA PRO A 48 10.96 -14.47 19.19
C PRO A 48 10.12 -14.56 17.93
N PHE A 49 9.70 -15.77 17.55
CA PHE A 49 8.94 -16.02 16.31
C PHE A 49 7.63 -15.21 16.22
N THR A 50 7.09 -14.79 17.36
CA THR A 50 5.93 -13.87 17.44
C THR A 50 6.16 -12.60 16.62
N TYR A 51 7.36 -12.03 16.62
CA TYR A 51 7.67 -10.82 15.84
C TYR A 51 7.65 -11.09 14.33
N HIS A 52 8.12 -12.26 13.89
CA HIS A 52 8.04 -12.67 12.49
C HIS A 52 6.59 -12.84 12.02
N ARG A 53 5.73 -13.39 12.89
CA ARG A 53 4.29 -13.55 12.60
C ARG A 53 3.55 -12.20 12.56
N VAL A 54 3.80 -11.32 13.53
CA VAL A 54 3.18 -9.98 13.55
C VAL A 54 3.66 -9.15 12.36
N ASN A 55 4.94 -9.21 12.01
CA ASN A 55 5.47 -8.52 10.83
C ASN A 55 4.84 -9.05 9.53
N ALA A 56 4.64 -10.37 9.41
CA ALA A 56 3.91 -10.94 8.26
C ALA A 56 2.49 -10.37 8.12
N MET A 57 1.76 -10.26 9.23
CA MET A 57 0.41 -9.67 9.23
C MET A 57 0.44 -8.20 8.81
N ALA A 58 1.40 -7.42 9.29
CA ALA A 58 1.58 -6.03 8.90
C ALA A 58 1.90 -5.91 7.40
N ILE A 59 2.78 -6.76 6.87
CA ILE A 59 3.09 -6.81 5.43
C ILE A 59 1.84 -7.05 4.61
N VAL A 60 1.01 -8.04 4.96
CA VAL A 60 -0.20 -8.35 4.21
C VAL A 60 -1.15 -7.16 4.15
N LEU A 61 -1.40 -6.50 5.29
CA LEU A 61 -2.27 -5.33 5.34
C LEU A 61 -1.73 -4.15 4.52
N ILE A 62 -0.46 -3.82 4.69
CA ILE A 62 0.17 -2.69 3.99
C ILE A 62 0.27 -2.99 2.49
N ALA A 63 0.57 -4.23 2.10
CA ALA A 63 0.62 -4.66 0.70
C ALA A 63 -0.76 -4.57 0.03
N ALA A 64 -1.83 -4.93 0.73
CA ALA A 64 -3.19 -4.79 0.21
C ALA A 64 -3.54 -3.31 -0.06
N VAL A 65 -3.22 -2.41 0.87
CA VAL A 65 -3.47 -0.96 0.68
C VAL A 65 -2.56 -0.37 -0.40
N HIS A 66 -1.28 -0.76 -0.44
CA HIS A 66 -0.34 -0.36 -1.48
C HIS A 66 -0.82 -0.79 -2.88
N ALA A 67 -1.25 -2.05 -3.00
CA ALA A 67 -1.80 -2.59 -4.24
C ALA A 67 -3.11 -1.90 -4.62
N TYR A 68 -4.02 -1.65 -3.67
CA TYR A 68 -5.27 -0.94 -3.91
C TYR A 68 -5.03 0.42 -4.59
N TYR A 69 -4.12 1.23 -4.06
CA TYR A 69 -3.80 2.53 -4.66
C TYR A 69 -3.01 2.40 -5.97
N GLY A 70 -2.05 1.48 -6.06
CA GLY A 70 -1.27 1.25 -7.28
C GLY A 70 -2.14 0.81 -8.47
N LEU A 71 -2.99 -0.21 -8.24
CA LEU A 71 -3.96 -0.69 -9.21
C LEU A 71 -5.02 0.38 -9.50
N GLY A 72 -5.46 1.11 -8.48
CA GLY A 72 -6.36 2.26 -8.58
C GLY A 72 -5.88 3.31 -9.57
N MET A 73 -4.61 3.72 -9.49
CA MET A 73 -4.03 4.67 -10.45
C MET A 73 -3.95 4.09 -11.85
N TRP A 74 -3.44 2.87 -11.97
CA TRP A 74 -3.09 2.29 -13.26
C TRP A 74 -4.31 1.87 -14.08
N PHE A 75 -5.31 1.27 -13.43
CA PHE A 75 -6.47 0.69 -14.11
C PHE A 75 -7.76 1.51 -13.95
N PHE A 76 -7.91 2.25 -12.85
CA PHE A 76 -9.17 2.91 -12.49
C PHE A 76 -9.10 4.44 -12.50
N GLY A 77 -7.94 5.02 -12.87
CA GLY A 77 -7.78 6.46 -13.01
C GLY A 77 -7.85 7.24 -11.70
N PHE A 78 -7.46 6.63 -10.58
CA PHE A 78 -7.33 7.35 -9.31
C PHE A 78 -6.37 8.52 -9.49
N LYS A 79 -6.73 9.67 -8.93
CA LYS A 79 -5.92 10.89 -9.05
C LYS A 79 -5.09 11.08 -7.80
N ILE A 80 -3.89 11.62 -7.93
CA ILE A 80 -3.12 12.09 -6.78
C ILE A 80 -3.75 13.41 -6.33
N GLY A 81 -4.06 13.53 -5.04
CA GLY A 81 -4.77 14.68 -4.48
C GLY A 81 -4.36 15.04 -3.06
#